data_AF-A0A2V2LE98-F1
#
_entry.id   AF-A0A2V2LE98-F1
#
_cell.length_a   1.000
_cell.length_b   1.000
_cell.length_c   1.000
_cell.angle_alpha   90.00
_cell.angle_beta   90.00
_cell.angle_gamma   90.00
#
_symmetry.space_group_name_H-M   'P 1'
#
loop_
_entity.id
_entity.type
_entity.pdbx_description
1 polymer ?
#
loop_
_entity_poly.entity_id
_entity_poly.type
_entity_poly.pdbx_seq_one_letter_code
_entity_poly.pdbx_strand_id
1 'polypeptide(L)'
;MAFLRLMILMLIPLAVIYASLLAFLCARHGERLSEEYQPGASARERQAFVKAGVRAYAMRIRGRLAAAVFGVPLAGLAVHIYMTNTM
;
A
#
# COMPACT_ATOMS: atom_id res chain seq x y z
N MET A 1 12.38 -27.69 -8.92
CA MET A 1 12.55 -26.84 -7.71
C MET A 1 13.02 -25.40 -7.98
N ALA A 2 13.80 -25.12 -9.04
CA ALA A 2 14.33 -23.77 -9.30
C ALA A 2 13.27 -22.70 -9.63
N PHE A 3 12.25 -23.06 -10.42
CA PHE A 3 11.18 -22.13 -10.82
C PHE A 3 10.37 -21.59 -9.62
N LEU A 4 9.99 -22.48 -8.70
CA LEU A 4 9.26 -22.10 -7.48
C LEU A 4 10.07 -21.14 -6.61
N ARG A 5 11.39 -21.36 -6.49
CA ARG A 5 12.30 -20.47 -5.75
C ARG A 5 12.34 -19.07 -6.37
N LEU A 6 12.39 -18.96 -7.69
CA LEU A 6 12.37 -17.68 -8.40
C LEU A 6 11.03 -16.95 -8.22
N MET A 7 9.90 -17.67 -8.30
CA MET A 7 8.58 -17.08 -8.04
C MET A 7 8.51 -16.49 -6.63
N ILE A 8 8.94 -17.25 -5.62
CA ILE A 8 8.96 -16.79 -4.22
C ILE A 8 9.88 -15.57 -4.07
N LEU A 9 11.06 -15.61 -4.69
CA LEU A 9 12.02 -14.51 -4.65
C LEU A 9 11.47 -13.20 -5.25
N MET A 10 10.61 -13.28 -6.26
CA MET A 10 9.93 -12.13 -6.86
C MET A 10 8.71 -11.67 -6.04
N LEU A 11 7.94 -12.60 -5.49
CA LEU A 11 6.73 -12.29 -4.73
C LEU A 11 7.01 -11.66 -3.37
N ILE A 12 8.03 -12.14 -2.65
CA ILE A 12 8.40 -11.62 -1.32
C ILE A 12 8.65 -10.10 -1.33
N PRO A 13 9.56 -9.55 -2.16
CA PRO A 13 9.83 -8.11 -2.14
C PRO A 13 8.59 -7.30 -2.52
N LEU A 14 7.77 -7.80 -3.46
CA LEU A 14 6.52 -7.15 -3.85
C LEU A 14 5.50 -7.09 -2.69
N ALA A 15 5.37 -8.20 -1.95
CA ALA A 15 4.52 -8.26 -0.78
C ALA A 15 5.03 -7.32 0.33
N VAL A 16 6.34 -7.25 0.53
CA VAL A 16 6.98 -6.36 1.51
C VAL A 16 6.75 -4.89 1.14
N ILE A 17 6.94 -4.52 -0.13
CA ILE A 17 6.67 -3.16 -0.62
C ILE A 17 5.19 -2.80 -0.42
N TYR A 18 4.28 -3.68 -0.83
CA TYR A 18 2.84 -3.46 -0.66
C TYR A 18 2.45 -3.26 0.81
N ALA A 19 2.92 -4.13 1.70
CA ALA A 19 2.63 -4.04 3.13
C ALA A 19 3.19 -2.76 3.74
N SER A 20 4.42 -2.38 3.37
CA SER A 20 5.10 -1.18 3.88
C SER A 20 4.37 0.09 3.47
N LEU A 21 3.97 0.20 2.20
CA LEU A 21 3.19 1.34 1.71
C LEU A 21 1.82 1.42 2.37
N LEU A 22 1.13 0.29 2.53
CA LEU A 22 -0.19 0.27 3.17
C LEU A 22 -0.11 0.75 4.62
N ALA A 23 0.89 0.26 5.36
CA ALA A 23 1.13 0.65 6.75
C ALA A 23 1.49 2.15 6.85
N PHE A 24 2.42 2.63 6.01
CA PHE A 24 2.85 4.03 5.99
C PHE A 24 1.68 4.99 5.73
N LEU A 25 0.86 4.70 4.73
CA LEU A 25 -0.29 5.55 4.38
C LEU A 25 -1.37 5.53 5.46
N CYS A 26 -1.60 4.39 6.10
CA CYS A 26 -2.56 4.28 7.21
C CYS A 26 -2.06 5.01 8.47
N ALA A 27 -0.78 4.88 8.81
CA ALA A 27 -0.17 5.56 9.95
C ALA A 27 -0.29 7.08 9.81
N ARG A 28 0.14 7.62 8.66
CA ARG A 28 0.09 9.06 8.38
C ARG A 28 -1.33 9.61 8.34
N HIS A 29 -2.28 8.83 7.82
CA HIS A 29 -3.69 9.26 7.84
C HIS A 29 -4.26 9.26 9.25
N GLY A 30 -3.89 8.26 10.08
CA GLY A 30 -4.28 8.19 11.48
C GLY A 30 -3.74 9.37 12.30
N GLU A 31 -2.47 9.75 12.10
CA GLU A 31 -1.86 10.91 12.75
C GLU A 31 -2.61 12.20 12.42
N ARG A 32 -2.86 12.47 11.14
CA ARG A 32 -3.62 13.65 10.69
C ARG A 32 -5.03 13.70 11.29
N LEU A 33 -5.74 12.57 11.28
CA LEU A 33 -7.08 12.48 11.87
C LEU A 33 -7.07 12.73 13.38
N SER A 34 -5.95 12.42 14.03
CA SER A 34 -5.77 12.59 15.45
C SER A 34 -5.40 14.03 15.85
N GLU A 35 -4.80 14.80 14.94
CA GLU A 35 -4.48 16.23 15.07
C GLU A 35 -5.71 17.11 14.75
N GLU A 36 -6.52 16.70 13.80
CA GLU A 36 -7.73 17.43 13.37
C GLU A 36 -8.92 17.23 14.33
N TYR A 37 -8.81 16.28 15.25
CA TYR A 37 -9.85 15.99 16.23
C TYR A 37 -9.93 17.08 17.30
N GLN A 38 -11.10 17.72 17.42
CA GLN A 38 -11.33 18.81 18.37
C GLN A 38 -11.22 18.36 19.85
N PRO A 39 -10.67 19.20 20.74
CA PRO A 39 -10.54 18.89 22.16
C PRO A 39 -11.92 18.89 22.83
N GLY A 40 -12.39 17.71 23.26
CA GLY A 40 -13.67 17.60 23.97
C GLY A 40 -14.18 16.16 24.19
N ALA A 41 -13.74 15.18 23.40
CA ALA A 41 -14.13 13.78 23.58
C ALA A 41 -13.11 12.95 24.35
N SER A 42 -13.57 11.83 24.91
CA SER A 42 -12.71 10.91 25.66
C SER A 42 -11.63 10.28 24.77
N ALA A 43 -10.51 9.88 25.38
CA ALA A 43 -9.43 9.20 24.66
C ALA A 43 -9.90 7.94 23.90
N ARG A 44 -10.94 7.27 24.41
CA ARG A 44 -11.54 6.08 23.80
C ARG A 44 -12.34 6.43 22.54
N GLU A 45 -13.09 7.51 22.56
CA GLU A 45 -13.85 7.99 21.39
C GLU A 45 -12.91 8.49 20.29
N ARG A 46 -11.84 9.19 20.65
CA ARG A 46 -10.78 9.59 19.71
C ARG A 46 -10.14 8.37 19.03
N GLN A 47 -9.78 7.34 19.79
CA GLN A 47 -9.22 6.10 19.21
C GLN A 47 -10.22 5.39 18.29
N ALA A 48 -11.49 5.32 18.67
CA ALA A 48 -12.52 4.71 17.85
C ALA A 48 -12.71 5.47 16.52
N PHE A 49 -12.71 6.81 16.56
CA PHE A 49 -12.81 7.67 15.39
C PHE A 49 -11.61 7.50 14.44
N VAL A 50 -10.39 7.57 14.98
CA VAL A 50 -9.15 7.36 14.20
C VAL A 50 -9.15 5.97 13.56
N LYS A 51 -9.49 4.92 14.32
CA LYS A 51 -9.52 3.54 13.81
C LYS A 51 -10.56 3.35 12.71
N ALA A 52 -11.74 3.97 12.85
CA ALA A 52 -12.78 3.92 11.83
C ALA A 52 -12.34 4.63 10.54
N GLY A 53 -11.77 5.83 10.65
CA GLY A 53 -11.25 6.59 9.52
C GLY A 53 -10.13 5.87 8.78
N VAL A 54 -9.14 5.34 9.52
CA VAL A 54 -8.05 4.54 8.94
C VAL A 54 -8.58 3.28 8.25
N ARG A 55 -9.59 2.60 8.81
CA ARG A 55 -10.17 1.40 8.19
C ARG A 55 -10.88 1.71 6.88
N ALA A 56 -11.65 2.79 6.83
CA ALA A 56 -12.32 3.24 5.60
C ALA A 56 -11.29 3.63 4.52
N TYR A 57 -10.24 4.37 4.91
CA TYR A 57 -9.15 4.73 4.03
C TYR A 57 -8.40 3.50 3.50
N ALA A 58 -8.09 2.54 4.38
CA ALA A 58 -7.45 1.29 4.02
C ALA A 58 -8.26 0.50 2.98
N MET A 59 -9.58 0.38 3.15
CA MET A 59 -10.43 -0.32 2.17
C MET A 59 -10.36 0.32 0.77
N ARG A 60 -10.40 1.66 0.71
CA ARG A 60 -10.34 2.38 -0.55
C ARG A 60 -8.97 2.28 -1.22
N ILE A 61 -7.89 2.33 -0.44
CA ILE A 61 -6.55 2.42 -1.01
C ILE A 61 -5.95 1.05 -1.38
N ARG A 62 -6.36 -0.04 -0.72
CA ARG A 62 -5.87 -1.41 -1.01
C ARG A 62 -5.91 -1.75 -2.50
N GLY A 63 -7.01 -1.47 -3.19
CA GLY A 63 -7.14 -1.74 -4.62
C GLY A 63 -6.17 -0.92 -5.48
N ARG A 64 -6.01 0.37 -5.17
CA ARG A 64 -5.07 1.25 -5.88
C ARG A 64 -3.61 0.88 -5.61
N LEU A 65 -3.30 0.52 -4.38
CA LEU A 65 -1.96 0.10 -3.97
C LEU A 65 -1.59 -1.22 -4.65
N ALA A 66 -2.52 -2.17 -4.73
CA ALA A 66 -2.30 -3.41 -5.48
C ALA A 66 -2.06 -3.09 -6.96
N ALA A 67 -2.91 -2.27 -7.58
CA ALA A 67 -2.73 -1.88 -8.98
C ALA A 67 -1.38 -1.19 -9.22
N ALA A 68 -0.92 -0.32 -8.32
CA ALA A 68 0.39 0.33 -8.45
C ALA A 68 1.55 -0.67 -8.26
N VAL A 69 1.53 -1.45 -7.17
CA VAL A 69 2.63 -2.35 -6.81
C VAL A 69 2.78 -3.50 -7.81
N PHE A 70 1.69 -4.04 -8.34
CA PHE A 70 1.72 -5.10 -9.35
C PHE A 70 1.74 -4.55 -10.78
N GLY A 71 1.18 -3.37 -11.03
CA GLY A 71 1.14 -2.76 -12.36
C GLY A 71 2.48 -2.15 -12.77
N VAL A 72 3.22 -1.51 -11.85
CA VAL A 72 4.55 -0.93 -12.12
C VAL A 72 5.54 -1.95 -12.69
N PRO A 73 5.76 -3.14 -12.10
CA PRO A 73 6.68 -4.13 -12.68
C PRO A 73 6.20 -4.65 -14.04
N LEU A 74 4.89 -4.79 -14.24
CA LEU A 74 4.33 -5.19 -15.53
C LEU A 74 4.58 -4.12 -16.61
N ALA A 75 4.35 -2.85 -16.26
CA ALA A 75 4.61 -1.72 -17.13
C ALA A 75 6.10 -1.55 -17.43
N GLY A 76 6.97 -1.75 -16.43
CA GLY A 76 8.42 -1.75 -16.61
C GLY A 76 8.89 -2.83 -17.57
N LEU A 77 8.33 -4.04 -17.47
CA LEU A 77 8.59 -5.12 -18.42
C LEU A 77 8.11 -4.76 -19.84
N ALA A 78 6.90 -4.22 -19.97
CA ALA A 78 6.35 -3.80 -21.26
C ALA A 78 7.21 -2.71 -21.92
N VAL A 79 7.65 -1.71 -21.16
CA VAL A 79 8.56 -0.66 -21.63
C VAL A 79 9.90 -1.24 -22.03
N HIS A 80 10.46 -2.17 -21.23
CA HIS A 80 11.73 -2.82 -21.55
C HIS A 80 11.64 -3.58 -22.88
N ILE A 81 10.61 -4.40 -23.06
CA ILE A 81 10.37 -5.14 -24.32
C ILE A 81 10.23 -4.17 -25.48
N TYR A 82 9.44 -3.10 -25.33
CA TYR A 82 9.24 -2.11 -26.38
C TYR A 82 10.57 -1.46 -26.79
N MET A 83 11.38 -1.01 -25.83
CA MET A 83 12.70 -0.42 -26.09
C MET A 83 13.64 -1.42 -26.78
N THR A 84 13.72 -2.66 -26.32
CA THR A 84 14.61 -3.67 -26.91
C THR A 84 14.15 -4.14 -28.29
N ASN A 85 12.85 -4.15 -28.57
CA ASN A 85 12.32 -4.58 -29.86
C ASN A 85 12.36 -3.48 -30.92
N THR A 86 12.28 -2.21 -30.50
CA THR A 86 12.31 -1.06 -31.40
C THR A 86 13.71 -0.49 -31.65
N MET A 87 14.72 -0.93 -30.88
CA MET A 87 16.15 -0.75 -31.18
C MET A 87 16.66 -1.87 -32.08
#